data_AF-A0A7C5PBD5-F1
#
_entry.id   AF-A0A7C5PBD5-F1
#
_cell.length_a   1.000
_cell.length_b   1.000
_cell.length_c   1.000
_cell.angle_alpha   90.00
_cell.angle_beta   90.00
_cell.angle_gamma   90.00
#
_symmetry.space_group_name_H-M   'P 1'
#
loop_
_entity.id
_entity.type
_entity.pdbx_description
1 polymer ?
#
loop_
_entity_poly.entity_id
_entity_poly.type
_entity_poly.pdbx_seq_one_letter_code
_entity_poly.pdbx_strand_id
1 'polypeptide(L)'
;MGSRKKSELGEIEETTKKSSEREGKKKSSELLRVKDSLSYGYELIITEKPKVAFKIASVLSTGKIKRASEDGAPYYEIERNGKKIVVGCAVGHLFGLMEKGGNKWSYPVFDVEWAPAYKIKKESAHTKKY
;
A
#
# COMPACT_ATOMS: atom_id res chain seq x y z
N MET A 1 -60.46 -54.91 -27.32
CA MET A 1 -60.48 -54.09 -28.55
C MET A 1 -60.61 -52.63 -28.13
N GLY A 2 -59.67 -51.76 -28.52
CA GLY A 2 -59.74 -50.30 -28.34
C GLY A 2 -59.43 -49.79 -26.92
N SER A 3 -58.22 -49.28 -26.68
CA SER A 3 -57.81 -47.88 -26.88
C SER A 3 -58.22 -46.94 -25.74
N ARG A 4 -57.24 -46.44 -24.99
CA ARG A 4 -56.89 -45.00 -24.95
C ARG A 4 -55.65 -44.74 -24.07
N LYS A 5 -54.55 -44.41 -24.74
CA LYS A 5 -53.45 -43.58 -24.22
C LYS A 5 -53.96 -42.15 -23.95
N LYS A 6 -53.49 -41.55 -22.85
CA LYS A 6 -53.22 -40.11 -22.56
C LYS A 6 -52.91 -40.05 -21.04
N SER A 7 -51.87 -39.42 -20.51
CA SER A 7 -50.88 -38.47 -21.02
C SER A 7 -49.79 -38.32 -19.94
N GLU A 8 -48.55 -38.69 -20.22
CA GLU A 8 -47.36 -38.23 -19.47
C GLU A 8 -46.80 -37.03 -20.25
N LEU A 9 -46.91 -35.82 -19.71
CA LEU A 9 -46.03 -34.70 -20.03
C LEU A 9 -46.00 -33.77 -18.81
N GLY A 10 -44.86 -33.72 -18.14
CA GLY A 10 -44.58 -32.77 -17.08
C GLY A 10 -43.25 -33.03 -16.39
N GLU A 11 -42.25 -32.23 -16.76
CA GLU A 11 -41.07 -31.84 -15.96
C GLU A 11 -39.95 -32.86 -15.70
N ILE A 12 -38.97 -32.92 -16.62
CA ILE A 12 -37.58 -33.23 -16.23
C ILE A 12 -36.59 -32.56 -17.20
N GLU A 13 -36.24 -31.28 -17.02
CA GLU A 13 -35.09 -30.72 -17.78
C GLU A 13 -34.30 -29.56 -17.12
N GLU A 14 -34.41 -29.32 -15.81
CA GLU A 14 -33.77 -28.15 -15.18
C GLU A 14 -32.61 -28.40 -14.20
N THR A 15 -32.14 -29.63 -14.02
CA THR A 15 -31.22 -29.92 -12.89
C THR A 15 -29.74 -30.02 -13.25
N THR A 16 -29.33 -30.05 -14.51
CA THR A 16 -27.93 -30.33 -14.89
C THR A 16 -27.09 -29.11 -15.26
N LYS A 17 -27.67 -27.94 -15.57
CA LYS A 17 -26.89 -26.73 -15.91
C LYS A 17 -26.44 -25.88 -14.72
N LYS A 18 -27.04 -26.05 -13.54
CA LYS A 18 -26.84 -25.13 -12.40
C LYS A 18 -25.60 -25.44 -11.56
N SER A 19 -25.04 -26.66 -11.64
CA SER A 19 -23.90 -27.08 -10.82
C SER A 19 -22.56 -26.61 -11.39
N SER A 20 -22.34 -26.72 -12.70
CA SER A 20 -21.07 -26.34 -13.35
C SER A 20 -20.82 -24.83 -13.33
N GLU A 21 -21.86 -24.01 -13.48
CA GLU A 21 -21.79 -22.55 -13.40
C GLU A 21 -21.45 -22.04 -12.00
N ARG A 22 -21.91 -22.75 -10.96
CA ARG A 22 -21.66 -22.41 -9.55
C ARG A 22 -20.22 -22.74 -9.14
N GLU A 23 -19.67 -23.84 -9.65
CA GLU A 23 -18.25 -24.18 -9.43
C GLU A 23 -17.30 -23.23 -10.17
N GLY A 24 -17.63 -22.81 -11.39
CA GLY A 24 -16.87 -21.80 -12.14
C GLY A 24 -16.85 -20.43 -11.45
N LYS A 25 -18.00 -19.99 -10.90
CA LYS A 25 -18.08 -18.74 -10.12
C LYS A 25 -17.30 -18.82 -8.80
N LYS A 26 -17.38 -19.94 -8.08
CA LYS A 26 -16.60 -20.15 -6.84
C LYS A 26 -15.10 -20.14 -7.12
N LYS A 27 -14.63 -20.93 -8.08
CA LYS A 27 -13.21 -20.94 -8.47
C LYS A 27 -12.72 -19.58 -8.95
N SER A 28 -13.50 -18.86 -9.76
CA SER A 28 -13.13 -17.51 -10.22
C SER A 28 -13.05 -16.51 -9.07
N SER A 29 -14.02 -16.54 -8.15
CA SER A 29 -14.01 -15.70 -6.95
C SER A 29 -12.87 -16.04 -5.99
N GLU A 30 -12.51 -17.32 -5.88
CA GLU A 30 -11.40 -17.80 -5.06
C GLU A 30 -10.05 -17.43 -5.69
N LEU A 31 -9.91 -17.53 -7.02
CA LEU A 31 -8.72 -17.11 -7.76
C LEU A 31 -8.50 -15.60 -7.69
N LEU A 32 -9.56 -14.80 -7.76
CA LEU A 32 -9.51 -13.34 -7.59
C LEU A 32 -9.08 -12.98 -6.16
N ARG A 33 -9.59 -13.70 -5.16
CA ARG A 33 -9.25 -13.52 -3.74
C ARG A 33 -7.80 -13.91 -3.42
N VAL A 34 -7.27 -14.93 -4.12
CA VAL A 34 -5.85 -15.33 -4.04
C VAL A 34 -4.95 -14.34 -4.79
N LYS A 35 -5.39 -13.75 -5.91
CA LYS A 35 -4.61 -12.75 -6.65
C LYS A 35 -4.42 -11.43 -5.91
N ASP A 36 -5.42 -10.95 -5.17
CA ASP A 36 -5.28 -9.78 -4.27
C ASP A 36 -4.28 -10.04 -3.12
N SER A 37 -4.14 -11.30 -2.70
CA SER A 37 -3.17 -11.70 -1.66
C SER A 37 -1.73 -11.84 -2.15
N LEU A 38 -1.50 -11.80 -3.47
CA LEU A 38 -0.17 -11.70 -4.09
C LEU A 38 0.16 -10.24 -4.45
N SER A 39 -0.30 -9.29 -3.63
CA SER A 39 0.09 -7.87 -3.69
C SER A 39 1.61 -7.75 -3.49
N TYR A 40 2.35 -7.66 -4.59
CA TYR A 40 3.79 -7.43 -4.65
C TYR A 40 4.21 -6.01 -4.24
N GLY A 41 3.54 -5.46 -3.22
CA GLY A 41 3.73 -4.08 -2.79
C GLY A 41 3.37 -3.91 -1.32
N TYR A 42 3.93 -2.85 -0.73
CA TYR A 42 3.59 -2.36 0.58
C TYR A 42 3.10 -0.92 0.45
N GLU A 43 2.29 -0.47 1.39
CA GLU A 43 1.91 0.93 1.51
C GLU A 43 2.95 1.66 2.38
N LEU A 44 3.48 2.79 1.91
CA LEU A 44 4.42 3.61 2.67
C LEU A 44 3.69 4.83 3.25
N ILE A 45 3.73 4.97 4.58
CA ILE A 45 3.25 6.14 5.30
C ILE A 45 4.45 6.91 5.81
N ILE A 46 4.56 8.19 5.44
CA ILE A 46 5.62 9.10 5.90
C ILE A 46 5.02 10.06 6.93
N THR A 47 5.68 10.18 8.08
CA THR A 47 5.31 11.11 9.14
C THR A 47 6.44 12.11 9.40
N GLU A 48 6.14 13.25 10.00
CA GLU A 48 7.19 14.26 10.27
C GLU A 48 8.14 13.80 11.40
N LYS A 49 7.60 13.26 12.51
CA LYS A 49 8.37 12.97 13.73
C LYS A 49 8.34 11.48 14.07
N PRO A 50 9.45 10.91 14.61
CA PRO A 50 9.51 9.49 15.00
C PRO A 50 8.39 9.06 15.96
N LYS A 51 8.02 9.92 16.92
CA LYS A 51 6.93 9.66 17.86
C LYS A 51 5.57 9.53 17.16
N VAL A 52 5.36 10.24 16.05
CA VAL A 52 4.11 10.18 15.27
C VAL A 52 4.08 8.88 14.46
N ALA A 53 5.19 8.49 13.84
CA ALA A 53 5.31 7.18 13.15
C ALA A 53 4.86 6.03 14.05
N PHE A 54 5.37 5.97 15.29
CA PHE A 54 5.00 4.92 16.23
C PHE A 54 3.51 4.93 16.62
N LYS A 55 2.93 6.12 16.83
CA LYS A 55 1.50 6.26 17.15
C LYS A 55 0.63 5.78 15.98
N ILE A 56 0.96 6.20 14.76
CA ILE A 56 0.22 5.79 13.56
C ILE A 56 0.33 4.27 13.36
N ALA A 57 1.55 3.71 13.49
CA ALA A 57 1.75 2.27 13.42
C ALA A 57 0.90 1.52 14.46
N SER A 58 0.86 2.02 15.71
CA SER A 58 0.09 1.43 16.80
C SER A 58 -1.43 1.47 16.60
N VAL A 59 -1.96 2.54 16.01
CA VAL A 59 -3.40 2.68 15.75
C VAL A 59 -3.84 1.85 14.54
N LEU A 60 -2.98 1.74 13.53
CA LEU A 60 -3.29 1.03 12.30
C LEU A 60 -3.08 -0.49 12.42
N SER A 61 -2.14 -0.93 13.26
CA SER A 61 -1.80 -2.34 13.39
C SER A 61 -2.95 -3.18 13.91
N THR A 62 -3.21 -4.31 13.25
CA THR A 62 -4.15 -5.34 13.73
C THR A 62 -3.47 -6.45 14.53
N GLY A 63 -2.15 -6.38 14.68
CA GLY A 63 -1.32 -7.38 15.34
C GLY A 63 0.03 -6.83 15.80
N LYS A 64 1.08 -7.63 15.67
CA LYS A 64 2.42 -7.23 16.12
C LYS A 64 3.00 -6.12 15.23
N ILE A 65 3.55 -5.09 15.87
CA ILE A 65 4.32 -4.04 15.21
C ILE A 65 5.79 -4.48 15.20
N LYS A 66 6.38 -4.60 14.02
CA LYS A 66 7.81 -4.90 13.88
C LYS A 66 8.56 -3.60 13.67
N ARG A 67 9.53 -3.30 14.53
CA ARG A 67 10.45 -2.18 14.37
C ARG A 67 11.68 -2.65 13.61
N ALA A 68 12.05 -1.93 12.56
CA ALA A 68 13.23 -2.19 11.76
C ALA A 68 13.97 -0.88 11.46
N SER A 69 15.12 -0.97 10.81
CA SER A 69 15.91 0.20 10.41
C SER A 69 16.61 -0.10 9.09
N GLU A 70 16.61 0.89 8.20
CA GLU A 70 17.35 0.88 6.93
C GLU A 70 18.33 2.05 6.97
N ASP A 71 19.62 1.84 6.70
CA ASP A 71 20.68 2.87 6.76
C ASP A 71 20.69 3.75 8.03
N GLY A 72 20.20 3.21 9.14
CA GLY A 72 20.07 3.90 10.42
C GLY A 72 18.83 4.80 10.56
N ALA A 73 17.94 4.85 9.57
CA ALA A 73 16.59 5.40 9.69
C ALA A 73 15.62 4.32 10.20
N PRO A 74 14.99 4.52 11.37
CA PRO A 74 14.03 3.57 11.92
C PRO A 74 12.67 3.68 11.23
N TYR A 75 12.03 2.53 11.02
CA TYR A 75 10.69 2.43 10.49
C TYR A 75 9.91 1.29 11.17
N TYR A 76 8.59 1.26 10.96
CA TYR A 76 7.70 0.25 11.53
C TYR A 76 6.99 -0.51 10.42
N GLU A 77 7.02 -1.84 10.47
CA GLU A 77 6.25 -2.74 9.61
C GLU A 77 5.02 -3.23 10.38
N ILE A 78 3.84 -3.08 9.77
CA ILE A 78 2.57 -3.57 10.30
C ILE A 78 1.77 -4.26 9.19
N GLU A 79 0.76 -5.02 9.60
CA GLU A 79 -0.19 -5.64 8.68
C GLU A 79 -1.62 -5.22 9.03
N ARG A 80 -2.40 -4.92 7.99
CA ARG A 80 -3.83 -4.60 8.10
C ARG A 80 -4.55 -5.12 6.86
N ASN A 81 -5.59 -5.92 7.07
CA ASN A 81 -6.43 -6.48 5.98
C ASN A 81 -5.61 -7.23 4.91
N GLY A 82 -4.58 -7.98 5.31
CA GLY A 82 -3.69 -8.70 4.40
C GLY A 82 -2.73 -7.81 3.61
N LYS A 83 -2.66 -6.50 3.91
CA LYS A 83 -1.71 -5.56 3.30
C LYS A 83 -0.58 -5.23 4.25
N LYS A 84 0.65 -5.26 3.74
CA LYS A 84 1.84 -4.76 4.46
C LYS A 84 1.89 -3.25 4.39
N ILE A 85 2.12 -2.61 5.53
CA ILE A 85 2.26 -1.17 5.65
C ILE A 85 3.59 -0.88 6.33
N VAL A 86 4.36 0.04 5.76
CA VAL A 86 5.61 0.55 6.30
C VAL A 86 5.38 1.99 6.75
N VAL A 87 5.69 2.30 8.01
CA VAL A 87 5.54 3.64 8.59
C VAL A 87 6.91 4.20 8.93
N GLY A 88 7.33 5.21 8.17
CA GLY A 88 8.61 5.92 8.33
C GLY A 88 8.43 7.34 8.88
N CYS A 89 9.55 8.00 9.20
CA CYS A 89 9.56 9.40 9.58
C CYS A 89 10.62 10.20 8.83
N ALA A 90 10.32 11.46 8.52
CA ALA A 90 11.20 12.37 7.79
C ALA A 90 12.14 13.20 8.68
N VAL A 91 11.96 13.14 10.01
CA VAL A 91 12.70 13.88 11.04
C VAL A 91 12.78 15.41 10.82
N GLY A 92 11.86 15.98 10.05
CA GLY A 92 11.82 17.39 9.68
C GLY A 92 11.85 17.58 8.16
N HIS A 93 12.41 18.71 7.72
CA HIS A 93 12.55 19.03 6.30
C HIS A 93 13.73 18.28 5.68
N LEU A 94 13.47 17.27 4.86
CA LEU A 94 14.50 16.54 4.10
C LEU A 94 15.05 17.34 2.91
N PHE A 95 14.29 18.31 2.41
CA PHE A 95 14.66 19.17 1.30
C PHE A 95 14.47 20.64 1.66
N GLY A 96 15.26 21.51 1.05
CA GLY A 96 15.14 22.96 1.15
C GLY A 96 15.43 23.63 -0.20
N LEU A 97 15.23 24.94 -0.27
CA LEU A 97 15.55 25.73 -1.46
C LEU A 97 17.01 26.15 -1.45
N MET A 98 17.65 26.06 -2.61
CA MET A 98 19.01 26.51 -2.88
C MET A 98 19.03 27.32 -4.18
N GLU A 99 19.90 28.32 -4.26
CA GLU A 99 20.08 29.13 -5.48
C GLU A 99 20.79 28.32 -6.56
N LYS A 100 20.28 28.38 -7.79
CA LYS A 100 20.86 27.67 -8.92
C LYS A 100 22.19 28.31 -9.31
N GLY A 101 23.30 27.57 -9.17
CA GLY A 101 24.65 28.05 -9.50
C GLY A 101 25.56 28.37 -8.30
N GLY A 102 25.02 28.36 -7.07
CA GLY A 102 25.78 28.33 -5.81
C GLY A 102 26.57 29.59 -5.43
N ASN A 103 26.67 29.82 -4.11
CA ASN A 103 27.59 30.65 -3.28
C ASN A 103 28.09 32.04 -3.75
N LYS A 104 27.81 32.51 -4.96
CA LYS A 104 28.04 33.90 -5.36
C LYS A 104 26.80 34.71 -5.03
N TRP A 105 26.89 35.44 -3.92
CA TRP A 105 25.86 36.39 -3.53
C TRP A 105 25.60 37.36 -4.69
N SER A 106 24.39 37.29 -5.25
CA SER A 106 23.89 38.19 -6.27
C SER A 106 22.48 38.61 -5.88
N TYR A 107 22.05 39.80 -6.27
CA TYR A 107 20.70 40.26 -5.98
C TYR A 107 20.14 41.02 -7.18
N PRO A 108 18.88 40.78 -7.58
CA PRO A 108 17.96 39.76 -7.06
C PRO A 108 18.26 38.33 -7.56
N VAL A 109 17.88 37.32 -6.77
CA VAL A 109 17.93 35.90 -7.18
C VAL A 109 16.53 35.41 -7.49
N PHE A 110 16.34 34.89 -8.70
CA PHE A 110 15.06 34.33 -9.16
C PHE A 110 15.12 32.81 -9.39
N ASP A 111 16.31 32.27 -9.64
CA ASP A 111 16.50 30.85 -9.93
C ASP A 111 16.80 30.05 -8.66
N VAL A 112 15.81 29.29 -8.20
CA VAL A 112 15.92 28.41 -7.03
C VAL A 112 15.56 26.97 -7.38
N GLU A 113 16.20 26.01 -6.71
CA GLU A 113 15.97 24.59 -6.86
C GLU A 113 15.83 23.89 -5.49
N TRP A 114 15.09 22.77 -5.47
CA TRP A 114 15.01 21.91 -4.29
C TRP A 114 16.28 21.06 -4.19
N ALA A 115 16.98 21.16 -3.07
CA ALA A 115 18.15 20.34 -2.76
C ALA A 115 17.99 19.64 -1.41
N PRO A 116 18.66 18.48 -1.20
CA PRO A 116 18.65 17.81 0.10
C PRO A 116 19.12 18.73 1.22
N ALA A 117 18.38 18.80 2.31
CA ALA A 117 18.59 19.76 3.38
C ALA A 117 19.99 19.67 4.01
N TYR A 118 20.53 18.46 4.18
CA TYR A 118 21.89 18.24 4.69
C TYR A 118 23.00 18.82 3.80
N LYS A 119 22.72 19.10 2.52
CA LYS A 119 23.66 19.77 1.60
C LYS A 119 23.60 21.30 1.69
N ILE A 120 22.46 21.84 2.15
CA ILE A 120 22.22 23.29 2.25
C ILE A 120 22.69 23.81 3.61
N LYS A 121 22.32 23.12 4.70
CA LYS A 121 22.55 23.56 6.08
C LYS A 121 23.23 22.47 6.91
N LYS A 122 24.28 22.83 7.65
CA LYS A 122 25.02 21.90 8.51
C LYS A 122 24.15 21.33 9.63
N GLU A 123 23.21 22.13 10.13
CA GLU A 123 22.27 21.77 11.19
C GLU A 123 21.32 20.62 10.76
N SER A 124 21.12 20.47 9.44
CA SER A 124 20.27 19.42 8.85
C SER A 124 21.02 18.11 8.60
N ALA A 125 22.23 17.92 9.16
CA ALA A 125 23.03 16.69 8.98
C ALA A 125 22.29 15.40 9.39
N HIS A 126 21.36 15.50 10.34
CA HIS A 126 20.52 14.38 10.79
C HIS A 126 19.61 13.82 9.69
N THR A 127 19.24 14.64 8.70
CA THR A 127 18.40 14.23 7.55
C THR A 127 19.15 13.34 6.56
N LYS A 128 20.49 13.26 6.61
CA LYS A 128 21.30 12.48 5.65
C LYS A 128 20.97 10.98 5.62
N LYS A 129 20.45 10.45 6.72
CA LYS A 129 20.08 9.02 6.87
C LYS A 129 18.68 8.70 6.37
N TYR A 130 17.88 9.71 6.04
CA TYR A 130 16.46 9.63 5.72
C TYR A 130 16.21 10.14 4.29
#